data_AF-A0A497F098-F1
#
_entry.id   AF-A0A497F098-F1
#
_cell.length_a   1.000
_cell.length_b   1.000
_cell.length_c   1.000
_cell.angle_alpha   90.00
_cell.angle_beta   90.00
_cell.angle_gamma   90.00
#
_symmetry.space_group_name_H-M   'P 1'
#
loop_
_entity.id
_entity.type
_entity.pdbx_description
1 polymer ?
#
loop_
_entity_poly.entity_id
_entity_poly.type
_entity_poly.pdbx_seq_one_letter_code
_entity_poly.pdbx_strand_id
1 'polypeptide(L)'
;KKAKVVITPIGNQGFIFGRGNQQISPRVLRKVGKENVIILATPSKLSGIKSLKVDTGDEDVDLMFRGYLKVVIDYGRERVVKCS
;
A
#
# COMPACT_ATOMS: atom_id res chain seq x y z
N LYS A 1 16.35 0.32 -7.73
CA LYS A 1 15.52 1.25 -8.56
C LYS A 1 15.64 2.66 -7.98
N LYS A 2 15.55 3.73 -8.79
CA LYS A 2 15.85 5.11 -8.32
C LYS A 2 14.65 5.88 -7.74
N ALA A 3 13.43 5.35 -7.84
CA ALA A 3 12.20 6.02 -7.41
C ALA A 3 11.53 5.27 -6.24
N LYS A 4 10.89 6.02 -5.35
CA LYS A 4 10.06 5.50 -4.25
C LYS A 4 8.65 6.07 -4.36
N VAL A 5 7.66 5.28 -3.97
CA VAL A 5 6.27 5.73 -3.83
C VAL A 5 5.96 5.78 -2.34
N VAL A 6 5.58 6.94 -1.84
CA VAL A 6 5.14 7.11 -0.45
C VAL A 6 3.65 7.35 -0.47
N ILE A 7 2.89 6.51 0.22
CA ILE A 7 1.42 6.51 0.14
C ILE A 7 0.80 6.30 1.52
N THR A 8 -0.43 6.79 1.72
CA THR A 8 -1.23 6.50 2.91
C THR A 8 -2.46 5.68 2.53
N PRO A 9 -2.86 4.68 3.35
CA PRO A 9 -4.11 3.97 3.12
C PRO A 9 -5.32 4.92 3.18
N ILE A 10 -6.32 4.63 2.38
CA ILE A 10 -7.65 5.25 2.45
C ILE A 10 -8.34 4.73 3.71
N GLY A 11 -8.78 5.67 4.57
CA GLY A 11 -9.32 5.39 5.89
C GLY A 11 -10.52 4.42 5.88
N ASN A 12 -10.65 3.62 6.95
CA ASN A 12 -11.66 2.57 7.17
C ASN A 12 -11.70 1.40 6.16
N GLN A 13 -11.25 1.58 4.92
CA GLN A 13 -11.32 0.55 3.89
C GLN A 13 -10.00 -0.19 3.67
N GLY A 14 -8.87 0.48 3.91
CA GLY A 14 -7.53 -0.11 3.80
C GLY A 14 -6.92 -0.09 2.40
N PHE A 15 -7.57 0.51 1.40
CA PHE A 15 -7.00 0.62 0.05
C PHE A 15 -5.74 1.48 0.04
N ILE A 16 -4.65 0.96 -0.51
CA ILE A 16 -3.41 1.73 -0.76
C ILE A 16 -3.26 2.09 -2.25
N PHE A 17 -3.84 1.28 -3.14
CA PHE A 17 -4.02 1.59 -4.56
C PHE A 17 -5.40 1.10 -4.98
N GLY A 18 -6.13 1.92 -5.75
CA GLY A 18 -7.51 1.66 -6.15
C GLY A 18 -7.79 2.08 -7.60
N ARG A 19 -8.78 1.44 -8.23
CA ARG A 19 -9.13 1.63 -9.65
C ARG A 19 -9.88 2.95 -9.92
N GLY A 20 -10.60 3.49 -8.94
CA GLY A 20 -11.41 4.70 -9.11
C GLY A 20 -10.59 5.98 -9.28
N ASN A 21 -9.64 6.23 -8.37
CA ASN A 21 -8.73 7.38 -8.40
C ASN A 21 -7.28 6.91 -8.44
N GLN A 22 -6.89 6.35 -9.58
CA GLN A 22 -5.58 5.72 -9.76
C GLN A 22 -4.49 6.76 -10.00
N GLN A 23 -4.08 7.48 -8.95
CA GLN A 23 -3.00 8.46 -9.01
C GLN A 23 -1.65 7.83 -9.43
N ILE A 24 -1.44 6.56 -9.11
CA ILE A 24 -0.27 5.78 -9.50
C ILE A 24 -0.73 4.54 -10.28
N SER A 25 -0.36 4.47 -11.55
CA SER A 25 -0.77 3.38 -12.43
C SER A 25 -0.01 2.08 -12.18
N PRO A 26 -0.58 0.89 -12.52
CA PRO A 26 0.12 -0.38 -12.41
C PRO A 26 1.42 -0.44 -13.21
N ARG A 27 1.52 0.29 -14.33
CA ARG A 27 2.78 0.45 -15.09
C ARG A 27 3.89 1.09 -14.26
N VAL A 28 3.56 2.08 -13.43
CA VAL A 28 4.52 2.71 -12.52
C VAL A 28 4.86 1.75 -11.37
N LEU A 29 3.87 1.08 -10.80
CA LEU A 29 4.07 0.13 -9.70
C LEU A 29 4.97 -1.05 -10.09
N ARG A 30 4.83 -1.62 -11.30
CA ARG A 30 5.77 -2.62 -11.84
C ARG A 30 7.21 -2.09 -11.90
N LYS A 31 7.37 -0.88 -12.45
CA LYS A 31 8.69 -0.24 -12.58
C LYS A 31 9.32 0.09 -11.24
N VAL A 32 8.53 0.48 -10.24
CA VAL A 32 9.00 0.83 -8.88
C VAL A 32 9.23 -0.42 -8.03
N GLY A 33 8.42 -1.47 -8.20
CA GLY A 33 8.48 -2.67 -7.36
C GLY A 33 7.94 -2.44 -5.95
N LYS A 34 7.34 -3.48 -5.36
CA LYS A 34 6.70 -3.41 -4.03
C LYS A 34 7.67 -2.98 -2.93
N GLU A 35 8.93 -3.35 -3.06
CA GLU A 35 10.02 -3.06 -2.12
C GLU A 35 10.35 -1.55 -2.03
N ASN A 36 9.92 -0.76 -3.00
CA ASN A 36 10.09 0.69 -3.02
C ASN A 36 8.78 1.46 -2.73
N VAL A 37 7.73 0.76 -2.30
CA VAL A 37 6.49 1.37 -1.81
C VAL A 37 6.56 1.48 -0.29
N ILE A 38 6.51 2.71 0.21
CA ILE A 38 6.48 3.03 1.64
C ILE A 38 5.07 3.43 2.00
N ILE A 39 4.47 2.68 2.92
CA ILE A 39 3.11 2.93 3.40
C ILE A 39 3.20 3.66 4.75
N LEU A 40 2.59 4.83 4.83
CA LEU A 40 2.52 5.66 6.04
C LEU A 40 1.08 5.70 6.57
N ALA A 41 0.89 5.44 7.86
CA ALA A 41 -0.41 5.58 8.51
C ALA A 41 -0.25 5.90 9.99
N THR A 42 -1.06 6.79 10.54
CA THR A 42 -1.10 6.95 12.00
C THR A 42 -1.65 5.68 12.66
N PRO A 43 -1.33 5.43 13.95
CA PRO A 43 -1.93 4.32 14.70
C PRO A 43 -3.46 4.37 14.69
N SER A 44 -4.04 5.58 14.79
CA SER A 44 -5.48 5.81 14.72
C SER A 44 -6.09 5.46 13.36
N LYS A 45 -5.36 5.65 12.26
CA LYS A 45 -5.85 5.29 10.92
C LYS A 45 -5.83 3.78 10.70
N LEU A 46 -4.86 3.08 11.29
CA LEU A 46 -4.77 1.62 11.21
C LEU A 46 -5.74 0.89 12.15
N SER A 47 -6.21 1.51 13.23
CA SER A 47 -7.09 0.83 14.20
C SER A 47 -8.40 0.33 13.57
N GLY A 48 -8.93 1.05 12.58
CA GLY A 48 -10.11 0.67 11.81
C GLY A 48 -9.83 -0.20 10.57
N ILE A 49 -8.57 -0.45 10.22
CA ILE A 49 -8.20 -1.18 9.01
C ILE A 49 -7.92 -2.65 9.35
N LYS A 50 -8.78 -3.56 8.86
CA LYS A 50 -8.60 -5.02 9.03
C LYS A 50 -7.47 -5.58 8.17
N SER A 51 -7.37 -5.12 6.93
CA SER A 51 -6.32 -5.47 5.98
C SER A 51 -6.10 -4.32 5.01
N LEU A 52 -4.88 -4.25 4.47
CA LEU A 52 -4.60 -3.43 3.31
C LEU A 52 -5.21 -4.07 2.06
N LYS A 53 -5.56 -3.24 1.08
CA LYS A 53 -6.17 -3.68 -0.18
C LYS A 53 -5.51 -2.98 -1.35
N VAL A 54 -5.38 -3.72 -2.45
CA VAL A 54 -4.87 -3.24 -3.72
C VAL A 54 -5.84 -3.68 -4.80
N ASP A 55 -6.30 -2.72 -5.59
CA ASP A 55 -7.09 -2.96 -6.80
C ASP A 55 -6.59 -1.97 -7.85
N THR A 56 -5.67 -2.41 -8.69
CA THR A 56 -5.11 -1.59 -9.76
C THR A 56 -5.79 -1.87 -11.11
N GLY A 57 -6.67 -2.87 -11.17
CA GLY A 57 -7.21 -3.39 -12.42
C GLY A 57 -6.18 -4.21 -13.23
N ASP A 58 -5.03 -4.53 -12.63
CA ASP A 58 -3.98 -5.36 -13.23
C ASP A 58 -3.59 -6.47 -12.25
N GLU A 59 -3.92 -7.71 -12.61
CA GLU A 59 -3.85 -8.85 -11.70
C GLU A 59 -2.42 -9.15 -11.23
N ASP A 60 -1.41 -9.01 -12.11
CA ASP A 60 -0.01 -9.25 -11.73
C ASP A 60 0.47 -8.23 -10.69
N VAL A 61 0.07 -6.97 -10.84
CA VAL A 61 0.39 -5.93 -9.86
C VAL A 61 -0.35 -6.17 -8.56
N ASP A 62 -1.62 -6.54 -8.60
CA ASP A 62 -2.41 -6.83 -7.40
C ASP A 62 -1.83 -8.03 -6.63
N LEU A 63 -1.44 -9.09 -7.34
CA LEU A 63 -0.76 -10.26 -6.80
C LEU A 63 0.59 -9.92 -6.17
N MET A 64 1.35 -8.99 -6.77
CA MET A 64 2.64 -8.56 -6.25
C MET A 64 2.55 -8.00 -4.81
N PHE A 65 1.42 -7.36 -4.46
CA PHE A 65 1.21 -6.77 -3.14
C PHE A 65 0.54 -7.69 -2.11
N ARG A 66 0.03 -8.87 -2.52
CA ARG A 66 -0.59 -9.81 -1.57
C ARG A 66 0.38 -10.29 -0.49
N GLY A 67 -0.18 -10.69 0.65
CA GLY A 67 0.55 -11.24 1.78
C GLY A 67 0.64 -10.25 2.93
N TYR A 68 1.85 -9.81 3.27
CA TYR A 68 2.08 -8.89 4.37
C TYR A 68 2.99 -7.75 3.94
N LEU A 69 2.61 -6.53 4.33
CA LEU A 69 3.33 -5.30 4.01
C LEU A 69 3.70 -4.58 5.30
N LYS A 70 4.84 -3.90 5.27
CA LYS A 70 5.28 -3.02 6.36
C LYS A 70 4.61 -1.66 6.22
N VAL A 71 4.05 -1.17 7.31
CA VAL A 71 3.48 0.17 7.42
C VAL A 71 4.26 0.93 8.48
N VAL A 72 4.83 2.08 8.11
CA VAL A 72 5.46 3.00 9.05
C VAL A 72 4.36 3.73 9.80
N ILE A 73 4.36 3.62 11.13
CA ILE A 73 3.29 4.12 11.99
C ILE A 73 3.69 5.30 12.86
N ASP A 74 4.99 5.47 13.10
CA ASP A 74 5.57 6.53 13.91
C ASP A 74 7.08 6.60 13.63
N TYR A 75 7.77 7.56 14.22
CA TYR A 75 9.23 7.65 14.14
C TYR A 75 9.89 6.37 14.66
N GLY A 76 10.61 5.66 13.79
CA GLY A 76 11.28 4.41 14.12
C GLY A 76 10.33 3.22 14.41
N ARG A 77 9.03 3.33 14.12
CA ARG A 77 8.05 2.27 14.38
C ARG A 77 7.35 1.81 13.11
N GLU A 78 7.29 0.50 12.95
CA GLU A 78 6.61 -0.17 11.84
C GLU A 78 5.61 -1.20 12.38
N ARG A 79 4.56 -1.47 11.60
CA ARG A 79 3.62 -2.57 11.82
C ARG A 79 3.52 -3.41 10.56
N VAL A 80 3.54 -4.73 10.72
CA VAL A 80 3.25 -5.66 9.62
C VAL A 80 1.73 -5.82 9.53
N VAL A 81 1.17 -5.52 8.36
CA VAL A 81 -0.27 -5.58 8.11
C VAL A 81 -0.53 -6.50 6.93
N LYS A 82 -1.54 -7.38 7.04
CA LYS A 82 -1.96 -8.25 5.96
C LYS A 82 -2.48 -7.41 4.79
N CYS A 83 -2.04 -7.71 3.58
CA CYS A 83 -2.62 -7.22 2.34
C CYS A 83 -3.36 -8.37 1.67
N SER A 84 -4.68 -8.20 1.56
CA SER A 84 -5.61 -9.17 0.95
C SER A 84 -5.84 -8.84 -0.51
#